data_AF-A0A8H5ZDS1-F1
#
_entry.id   AF-A0A8H5ZDS1-F1
#
_cell.length_a   1.000
_cell.length_b   1.000
_cell.length_c   1.000
_cell.angle_alpha   90.00
_cell.angle_beta   90.00
_cell.angle_gamma   90.00
#
_symmetry.space_group_name_H-M   'P 1'
#
loop_
_entity.id
_entity.type
_entity.pdbx_description
1 polymer ?
#
loop_
_entity_poly.entity_id
_entity_poly.type
_entity_poly.pdbx_seq_one_letter_code
_entity_poly.pdbx_strand_id
1 'polypeptide(L)'
;MSSRTLATHLSTCSRSSNSATIASRTASHRLSRVLHTMSTTTPSAAALPPAPWKALFSEHISKMKSPEFVLGTLDKAPEGSPTSYVPRVRYCIHRGFWTELPENKHNDAERNPPVYQSDCPTFTTDVRMEKVGQIFASSAGHAESSEQVQGSGGGGPVEVVYWNADTGSQWRIKGRAYVIADDIEASEESSGVRTVKSELGKRMRVVDEGKQGEFSWQRELRGFFGNQSPGIKGSFKNPPPGQPTSKPYDQKLGLGSKVDGLDDEVAHKNFRVVVIVPDSVEQTDLSDPEKARRYRYTFDESNKANGGWRTEELWP
;
A
#
# COMPACT_ATOMS: atom_id res chain seq x y z
N MET A 1 58.45 11.87 28.89
CA MET A 1 58.97 12.18 27.54
C MET A 1 57.88 11.80 26.54
N SER A 2 57.08 12.78 26.09
CA SER A 2 57.10 13.36 24.72
C SER A 2 56.40 12.42 23.71
N SER A 3 55.44 12.75 22.84
CA SER A 3 54.72 13.94 22.33
C SER A 3 53.49 13.36 21.56
N ARG A 4 52.38 14.02 21.22
CA ARG A 4 52.27 15.16 20.29
C ARG A 4 50.91 15.86 20.37
N THR A 5 51.08 17.17 20.37
CA THR A 5 50.29 18.38 20.19
C THR A 5 49.15 18.38 19.15
N LEU A 6 48.07 19.07 19.53
CA LEU A 6 46.92 19.51 18.73
C LEU A 6 47.07 20.98 18.30
N ALA A 7 46.35 21.34 17.24
CA ALA A 7 46.43 22.56 16.43
C ALA A 7 46.15 23.91 17.13
N THR A 8 46.68 24.99 16.55
CA THR A 8 46.05 26.33 16.56
C THR A 8 46.66 27.24 15.48
N HIS A 9 45.84 27.98 14.74
CA HIS A 9 46.09 29.35 14.24
C HIS A 9 44.75 29.89 13.67
N LEU A 10 44.09 30.83 14.37
CA LEU A 10 43.97 32.29 14.09
C LEU A 10 43.10 32.63 12.85
N SER A 11 42.34 33.72 12.76
CA SER A 11 41.79 34.73 13.68
C SER A 11 41.01 35.75 12.82
N THR A 12 39.81 36.14 13.27
CA THR A 12 39.20 37.49 13.30
C THR A 12 39.05 38.45 12.09
N CYS A 13 37.87 39.10 12.11
CA CYS A 13 37.52 40.50 11.79
C CYS A 13 37.37 40.92 10.30
N SER A 14 36.53 41.89 9.89
CA SER A 14 35.35 42.62 10.41
C SER A 14 35.02 43.75 9.39
N ARG A 15 33.77 44.27 9.38
CA ARG A 15 33.34 45.64 8.90
C ARG A 15 33.39 45.89 7.37
N SER A 16 32.62 46.79 6.73
CA SER A 16 31.44 47.62 7.02
C SER A 16 31.06 48.43 5.75
N SER A 17 29.76 48.62 5.50
CA SER A 17 29.04 49.85 5.05
C SER A 17 29.38 50.66 3.76
N ASN A 18 28.27 51.00 3.07
CA ASN A 18 27.88 52.27 2.39
C ASN A 18 28.45 52.67 1.01
N SER A 19 27.54 52.91 0.03
CA SER A 19 27.17 54.27 -0.41
C SER A 19 26.08 54.32 -1.49
N ALA A 20 25.31 55.41 -1.46
CA ALA A 20 24.17 55.76 -2.31
C ALA A 20 24.56 56.33 -3.69
N THR A 21 23.58 56.62 -4.58
CA THR A 21 23.31 57.97 -5.17
C THR A 21 22.54 57.95 -6.53
N ILE A 22 21.44 58.74 -6.58
CA ILE A 22 20.80 59.52 -7.69
C ILE A 22 19.93 58.88 -8.81
N ALA A 23 18.81 59.56 -9.05
CA ALA A 23 17.75 59.38 -10.03
C ALA A 23 17.93 60.21 -11.33
N SER A 24 17.29 59.82 -12.44
CA SER A 24 16.53 60.71 -13.35
C SER A 24 15.87 59.94 -14.52
N ARG A 25 14.81 60.56 -15.07
CA ARG A 25 13.79 60.12 -16.03
C ARG A 25 14.29 59.92 -17.47
N THR A 26 13.63 59.05 -18.25
CA THR A 26 12.91 59.37 -19.52
C THR A 26 12.26 58.13 -20.14
N ALA A 27 11.11 58.33 -20.80
CA ALA A 27 10.32 57.32 -21.50
C ALA A 27 10.75 57.19 -22.97
N SER A 28 10.71 56.00 -23.57
CA SER A 28 9.85 55.71 -24.75
C SER A 28 9.96 54.28 -25.29
N HIS A 29 8.82 53.84 -25.84
CA HIS A 29 8.51 52.83 -26.85
C HIS A 29 8.74 51.31 -26.65
N ARG A 30 7.58 50.63 -26.78
CA ARG A 30 7.30 49.24 -27.15
C ARG A 30 8.34 48.60 -28.08
N LEU A 31 8.70 47.35 -27.77
CA LEU A 31 8.73 46.25 -28.73
C LEU A 31 8.54 44.92 -27.97
N SER A 32 7.54 44.17 -28.43
CA SER A 32 7.07 42.88 -27.94
C SER A 32 8.08 41.75 -28.15
N ARG A 33 8.42 41.02 -27.09
CA ARG A 33 8.92 39.64 -27.19
C ARG A 33 8.60 38.89 -25.90
N VAL A 34 7.37 38.36 -25.81
CA VAL A 34 7.05 37.34 -24.81
C VAL A 34 7.74 36.06 -25.27
N LEU A 35 8.87 35.75 -24.63
CA LEU A 35 9.38 34.39 -24.58
C LEU A 35 8.32 33.56 -23.86
N HIS A 36 7.46 32.87 -24.63
CA HIS A 36 6.72 31.74 -24.10
C HIS A 36 7.75 30.67 -23.80
N THR A 37 8.25 30.65 -22.57
CA THR A 37 8.76 29.44 -21.96
C THR A 37 7.62 28.45 -22.02
N MET A 38 7.69 27.51 -22.96
CA MET A 38 6.86 26.33 -22.92
C MET A 38 7.26 25.57 -21.67
N SER A 39 6.55 25.86 -20.57
CA SER A 39 6.43 24.93 -19.47
C SER A 39 5.92 23.65 -20.10
N THR A 40 6.80 22.65 -20.19
CA THR A 40 6.43 21.29 -20.52
C THR A 40 5.45 20.84 -19.43
N THR A 41 4.16 21.10 -19.67
CA THR A 41 3.08 20.44 -18.99
C THR A 41 3.26 18.96 -19.26
N THR A 42 3.81 18.26 -18.28
CA THR A 42 3.66 16.81 -18.13
C THR A 42 2.20 16.50 -18.45
N PRO A 43 1.92 15.60 -19.40
CA PRO A 43 0.55 15.23 -19.71
C PRO A 43 -0.18 14.89 -18.41
N SER A 44 -1.34 15.50 -18.20
CA SER A 44 -2.28 15.06 -17.16
C SER A 44 -2.43 13.55 -17.29
N ALA A 45 -2.38 12.83 -16.17
CA ALA A 45 -2.52 11.38 -16.13
C ALA A 45 -3.93 10.99 -16.59
N ALA A 46 -4.15 11.00 -17.90
CA ALA A 46 -5.26 10.31 -18.54
C ALA A 46 -5.23 8.89 -17.99
N ALA A 47 -6.30 8.52 -17.28
CA ALA A 47 -6.41 7.28 -16.55
C ALA A 47 -5.94 6.12 -17.44
N LEU A 48 -4.81 5.52 -17.09
CA LEU A 48 -4.40 4.25 -17.68
C LEU A 48 -5.63 3.31 -17.68
N PRO A 49 -5.91 2.52 -18.72
CA PRO A 49 -7.03 1.60 -18.63
C PRO A 49 -6.82 0.61 -17.46
N PRO A 50 -7.89 0.00 -16.92
CA PRO A 50 -7.76 -1.04 -15.91
C PRO A 50 -6.88 -2.18 -16.42
N ALA A 51 -6.22 -2.88 -15.49
CA ALA A 51 -5.40 -4.01 -15.87
C ALA A 51 -6.21 -5.05 -16.67
N PRO A 52 -5.65 -5.63 -17.75
CA PRO A 52 -6.39 -6.53 -18.65
C PRO A 52 -6.90 -7.80 -17.95
N TRP A 53 -6.27 -8.19 -16.84
CA TRP A 53 -6.65 -9.36 -16.04
C TRP A 53 -7.75 -9.08 -15.00
N LYS A 54 -8.00 -7.81 -14.64
CA LYS A 54 -8.83 -7.46 -13.47
C LYS A 54 -10.28 -7.88 -13.62
N ALA A 55 -10.87 -7.70 -14.80
CA ALA A 55 -12.27 -8.05 -15.06
C ALA A 55 -12.50 -9.56 -14.89
N LEU A 56 -11.70 -10.38 -15.56
CA LEU A 56 -11.79 -11.84 -15.48
C LEU A 56 -11.46 -12.35 -14.07
N PHE A 57 -10.45 -11.78 -13.42
CA PHE A 57 -10.14 -12.08 -12.03
C PHE A 57 -11.36 -11.81 -11.14
N SER A 58 -11.99 -10.64 -11.26
CA SER A 58 -13.16 -10.27 -10.45
C SER A 58 -14.34 -11.20 -10.70
N GLU A 59 -14.60 -11.59 -11.96
CA GLU A 59 -15.60 -12.60 -12.31
C GLU A 59 -15.30 -13.92 -11.60
N HIS A 60 -14.06 -14.41 -11.66
CA HIS A 60 -13.67 -15.65 -11.02
C HIS A 60 -13.82 -15.55 -9.49
N ILE A 61 -13.34 -14.49 -8.85
CA ILE A 61 -13.49 -14.33 -7.40
C ILE A 61 -14.96 -14.27 -6.98
N SER A 62 -15.84 -13.65 -7.77
CA SER A 62 -17.29 -13.59 -7.48
C SER A 62 -17.99 -14.95 -7.45
N LYS A 63 -17.42 -15.96 -8.13
CA LYS A 63 -17.95 -17.34 -8.14
C LYS A 63 -17.51 -18.14 -6.90
N MET A 64 -16.48 -17.70 -6.18
CA MET A 64 -16.02 -18.39 -5.00
C MET A 64 -17.02 -18.24 -3.84
N LYS A 65 -17.33 -19.33 -3.14
CA LYS A 65 -18.18 -19.31 -1.94
C LYS A 65 -17.66 -18.33 -0.87
N SER A 66 -16.34 -18.25 -0.75
CA SER A 66 -15.62 -17.30 0.09
C SER A 66 -14.39 -16.87 -0.70
N PRO A 67 -14.09 -15.56 -0.83
CA PRO A 67 -12.97 -15.09 -1.63
C PRO A 67 -11.65 -15.23 -0.84
N GLU A 68 -11.32 -16.46 -0.45
CA GLU A 68 -10.12 -16.81 0.31
C GLU A 68 -8.91 -17.01 -0.62
N PHE A 69 -7.73 -16.68 -0.13
CA PHE A 69 -6.48 -16.87 -0.84
C PHE A 69 -5.34 -17.23 0.12
N VAL A 70 -4.31 -17.88 -0.41
CA VAL A 70 -3.07 -18.14 0.33
C VAL A 70 -2.13 -16.95 0.18
N LEU A 71 -1.67 -16.39 1.28
CA LEU A 71 -0.65 -15.34 1.34
C LEU A 71 0.72 -15.91 1.70
N GLY A 72 1.65 -15.85 0.75
CA GLY A 72 3.08 -16.04 0.95
C GLY A 72 3.79 -14.75 1.38
N THR A 73 4.54 -14.81 2.47
CA THR A 73 5.46 -13.74 2.92
C THR A 73 6.84 -14.34 3.23
N LEU A 74 7.82 -13.48 3.46
CA LEU A 74 9.16 -13.86 3.90
C LEU A 74 9.39 -13.47 5.34
N ASP A 75 10.01 -14.37 6.10
CA ASP A 75 10.45 -14.15 7.46
C ASP A 75 11.97 -14.28 7.53
N LYS A 76 12.63 -13.53 8.43
CA LYS A 76 14.08 -13.60 8.59
C LYS A 76 14.43 -15.00 9.05
N ALA A 77 15.36 -15.64 8.36
CA ALA A 77 15.77 -16.97 8.75
C ALA A 77 16.51 -16.92 10.11
N PRO A 78 16.38 -17.96 10.96
CA PRO A 78 17.19 -18.07 12.18
C PRO A 78 18.68 -17.98 11.89
N GLU A 79 19.46 -17.52 12.88
CA GLU A 79 20.92 -17.50 12.78
C GLU A 79 21.47 -18.89 12.45
N GLY A 80 22.43 -18.96 11.53
CA GLY A 80 22.99 -20.22 11.03
C GLY A 80 22.17 -20.92 9.93
N SER A 81 21.06 -20.35 9.48
CA SER A 81 20.29 -20.89 8.35
C SER A 81 21.04 -20.78 7.01
N PRO A 82 20.81 -21.71 6.06
CA PRO A 82 21.46 -21.68 4.74
C PRO A 82 20.95 -20.55 3.82
N THR A 83 19.82 -19.91 4.17
CA THR A 83 19.21 -18.80 3.43
C THR A 83 18.92 -17.65 4.38
N SER A 84 18.86 -16.42 3.88
CA SER A 84 18.55 -15.24 4.71
C SER A 84 17.07 -15.12 5.07
N TYR A 85 16.20 -15.78 4.29
CA TYR A 85 14.75 -15.76 4.48
C TYR A 85 14.16 -17.16 4.40
N VAL A 86 13.04 -17.33 5.09
CA VAL A 86 12.21 -18.53 5.07
C VAL A 86 10.77 -18.15 4.71
N PRO A 87 10.10 -18.92 3.81
CA PRO A 87 8.73 -18.60 3.42
C PRO A 87 7.75 -18.91 4.55
N ARG A 88 6.66 -18.14 4.58
CA ARG A 88 5.52 -18.36 5.47
C ARG A 88 4.24 -18.24 4.67
N VAL A 89 3.28 -19.12 4.97
CA VAL A 89 1.99 -19.18 4.26
C VAL A 89 0.84 -19.23 5.24
N ARG A 90 -0.30 -18.66 4.85
CA ARG A 90 -1.58 -18.71 5.58
C ARG A 90 -2.72 -18.30 4.66
N TYR A 91 -3.95 -18.61 5.04
CA TYR A 91 -5.14 -18.08 4.37
C TYR A 91 -5.45 -16.65 4.81
N CYS A 92 -5.95 -15.86 3.87
CA CYS A 92 -6.50 -14.52 4.02
C CYS A 92 -7.79 -14.39 3.19
N ILE A 93 -8.56 -13.32 3.42
CA ILE A 93 -9.80 -13.06 2.69
C ILE A 93 -9.61 -11.80 1.85
N HIS A 94 -9.90 -11.88 0.56
CA HIS A 94 -9.89 -10.75 -0.35
C HIS A 94 -11.04 -9.79 -0.01
N ARG A 95 -10.72 -8.50 0.12
CA ARG A 95 -11.65 -7.45 0.56
C ARG A 95 -11.95 -6.41 -0.53
N GLY A 96 -11.66 -6.74 -1.78
CA GLY A 96 -11.83 -5.86 -2.93
C GLY A 96 -10.50 -5.28 -3.42
N PHE A 97 -10.60 -4.19 -4.16
CA PHE A 97 -9.45 -3.42 -4.64
C PHE A 97 -9.35 -2.10 -3.87
N TRP A 98 -8.13 -1.62 -3.68
CA TRP A 98 -7.89 -0.34 -3.01
C TRP A 98 -8.58 0.78 -3.79
N THR A 99 -9.25 1.72 -3.11
CA THR A 99 -10.12 2.78 -3.67
C THR A 99 -11.44 2.32 -4.28
N GLU A 100 -11.73 1.01 -4.23
CA GLU A 100 -12.92 0.39 -4.81
C GLU A 100 -13.60 -0.53 -3.80
N LEU A 101 -13.69 -0.07 -2.54
CA LEU A 101 -14.36 -0.79 -1.47
C LEU A 101 -15.78 -1.22 -1.94
N PRO A 102 -16.10 -2.53 -1.97
CA PRO A 102 -17.39 -3.02 -2.42
C PRO A 102 -18.55 -2.45 -1.60
N GLU A 103 -19.69 -2.24 -2.25
CA GLU A 103 -20.88 -1.73 -1.56
C GLU A 103 -21.39 -2.72 -0.52
N ASN A 104 -21.75 -2.20 0.65
CA ASN A 104 -22.36 -2.98 1.71
C ASN A 104 -23.35 -2.11 2.47
N LYS A 105 -24.63 -2.49 2.39
CA LYS A 105 -25.74 -1.79 3.05
C LYS A 105 -25.66 -1.77 4.58
N HIS A 106 -24.76 -2.55 5.18
CA HIS A 106 -24.52 -2.62 6.61
C HIS A 106 -23.27 -1.82 7.04
N ASN A 107 -22.62 -1.14 6.09
CA ASN A 107 -21.47 -0.29 6.39
C ASN A 107 -21.93 1.16 6.54
N ASP A 108 -21.98 1.63 7.78
CA ASP A 108 -22.41 2.99 8.12
C ASP A 108 -21.29 4.03 7.97
N ALA A 109 -20.09 3.63 7.51
CA ALA A 109 -18.98 4.56 7.32
C ALA A 109 -19.23 5.45 6.10
N GLU A 110 -18.89 6.74 6.24
CA GLU A 110 -18.81 7.64 5.10
C GLU A 110 -17.85 7.05 4.06
N ARG A 111 -18.29 6.96 2.79
CA ARG A 111 -17.47 6.44 1.70
C ARG A 111 -16.80 7.59 0.96
N ASN A 112 -15.59 7.33 0.47
CA ASN A 112 -14.98 8.24 -0.49
C ASN A 112 -15.84 8.32 -1.76
N PRO A 113 -15.93 9.50 -2.41
CA PRO A 113 -16.39 9.56 -3.78
C PRO A 113 -15.50 8.67 -4.66
N PRO A 114 -16.03 8.08 -5.76
CA PRO A 114 -15.29 7.18 -6.63
C PRO A 114 -14.32 7.96 -7.53
N VAL A 115 -13.33 8.62 -6.92
CA VAL A 115 -12.37 9.49 -7.59
C VAL A 115 -11.20 8.71 -8.15
N TYR A 116 -10.84 7.61 -7.48
CA TYR A 116 -9.76 6.74 -7.85
C TYR A 116 -10.25 5.31 -8.08
N GLN A 117 -9.52 4.59 -8.94
CA GLN A 117 -9.57 3.14 -9.08
C GLN A 117 -8.16 2.57 -9.07
N SER A 118 -7.99 1.33 -8.64
CA SER A 118 -6.70 0.63 -8.70
C SER A 118 -6.86 -0.85 -9.04
N ASP A 119 -5.76 -1.48 -9.46
CA ASP A 119 -5.72 -2.94 -9.61
C ASP A 119 -5.08 -3.61 -8.39
N CYS A 120 -5.07 -2.95 -7.22
CA CYS A 120 -4.37 -3.42 -6.04
C CYS A 120 -5.32 -4.19 -5.09
N PRO A 121 -5.23 -5.54 -5.00
CA PRO A 121 -6.08 -6.32 -4.11
C PRO A 121 -5.82 -5.98 -2.65
N THR A 122 -6.86 -6.04 -1.83
CA THR A 122 -6.77 -5.74 -0.40
C THR A 122 -7.19 -6.92 0.47
N PHE A 123 -6.65 -6.94 1.68
CA PHE A 123 -7.16 -7.75 2.79
C PHE A 123 -7.02 -6.98 4.10
N THR A 124 -7.69 -7.45 5.14
CA THR A 124 -7.59 -6.87 6.50
C THR A 124 -6.86 -7.81 7.43
N THR A 125 -6.07 -7.28 8.36
CA THR A 125 -5.34 -8.08 9.35
C THR A 125 -5.22 -7.35 10.68
N ASP A 126 -4.85 -8.10 11.71
CA ASP A 126 -4.43 -7.54 13.00
C ASP A 126 -2.93 -7.20 12.93
N VAL A 127 -2.52 -6.03 13.42
CA VAL A 127 -1.12 -5.57 13.47
C VAL A 127 -0.20 -6.56 14.21
N ARG A 128 -0.75 -7.30 15.18
CA ARG A 128 -0.02 -8.25 16.03
C ARG A 128 0.24 -9.58 15.33
N MET A 129 -0.34 -9.83 14.15
CA MET A 129 -0.06 -11.04 13.39
C MET A 129 1.32 -10.98 12.74
N GLU A 130 2.04 -12.10 12.77
CA GLU A 130 3.41 -12.23 12.25
C GLU A 130 3.59 -11.68 10.83
N LYS A 131 2.57 -11.86 9.97
CA LYS A 131 2.60 -11.40 8.57
C LYS A 131 2.86 -9.90 8.44
N VAL A 132 2.42 -9.09 9.42
CA VAL A 132 2.65 -7.64 9.41
C VAL A 132 4.13 -7.37 9.64
N GLY A 133 4.72 -7.92 10.71
CA GLY A 133 6.17 -7.84 10.94
C GLY A 133 6.99 -8.35 9.75
N GLN A 134 6.58 -9.46 9.13
CA GLN A 134 7.23 -10.03 7.94
C GLN A 134 7.20 -9.08 6.73
N ILE A 135 6.08 -8.41 6.46
CA ILE A 135 5.95 -7.41 5.38
C ILE A 135 6.89 -6.21 5.61
N PHE A 136 7.08 -5.81 6.87
CA PHE A 136 7.97 -4.69 7.20
C PHE A 136 9.45 -5.09 7.23
N ALA A 137 9.79 -6.26 7.79
CA ALA A 137 11.18 -6.72 7.91
C ALA A 137 11.81 -7.12 6.57
N SER A 138 10.98 -7.56 5.61
CA SER A 138 11.41 -7.91 4.25
C SER A 138 11.32 -6.75 3.24
N SER A 139 10.94 -5.55 3.67
CA SER A 139 10.93 -4.37 2.81
C SER A 139 12.33 -3.76 2.67
N ALA A 140 12.53 -2.90 1.67
CA ALA A 140 13.80 -2.20 1.47
C ALA A 140 14.19 -1.28 2.64
N GLY A 141 13.21 -0.83 3.43
CA GLY A 141 13.45 0.00 4.62
C GLY A 141 13.83 -0.80 5.86
N HIS A 142 13.62 -2.13 5.86
CA HIS A 142 13.86 -3.07 6.97
C HIS A 142 13.44 -2.51 8.34
N ALA A 143 12.18 -2.70 8.74
CA ALA A 143 11.81 -2.33 10.11
C ALA A 143 12.57 -3.22 11.11
N GLU A 144 13.36 -2.57 11.97
CA GLU A 144 14.20 -3.23 12.97
C GLU A 144 13.56 -3.21 14.37
N SER A 145 12.44 -2.49 14.56
CA SER A 145 11.74 -2.37 15.85
C SER A 145 10.24 -2.62 15.76
N SER A 146 9.64 -3.04 16.88
CA SER A 146 8.20 -3.27 17.02
C SER A 146 7.36 -2.01 16.81
N GLU A 147 7.90 -0.85 17.14
CA GLU A 147 7.24 0.45 17.05
C GLU A 147 7.05 0.87 15.60
N GLN A 148 8.04 0.59 14.74
CA GLN A 148 7.97 0.89 13.31
C GLN A 148 6.87 0.08 12.59
N VAL A 149 6.54 -1.11 13.12
CA VAL A 149 5.50 -1.99 12.57
C VAL A 149 4.08 -1.57 12.99
N GLN A 150 3.95 -0.65 13.97
CA GLN A 150 2.64 -0.22 14.45
C GLN A 150 1.90 0.69 13.45
N GLY A 151 2.63 1.51 12.69
CA GLY A 151 2.07 2.50 11.77
C GLY A 151 1.88 1.98 10.34
N SER A 152 1.65 2.91 9.44
CA SER A 152 1.57 2.67 7.99
C SER A 152 2.97 2.48 7.41
N GLY A 153 3.12 1.57 6.44
CA GLY A 153 4.43 1.27 5.86
C GLY A 153 4.48 -0.07 5.14
N GLY A 154 5.59 -0.78 5.29
CA GLY A 154 5.81 -2.08 4.65
C GLY A 154 6.57 -1.97 3.33
N GLY A 155 6.08 -2.66 2.30
CA GLY A 155 6.72 -2.78 1.00
C GLY A 155 7.49 -4.09 0.79
N GLY A 156 7.37 -5.05 1.70
CA GLY A 156 7.97 -6.38 1.57
C GLY A 156 7.32 -7.19 0.44
N PRO A 157 8.08 -8.09 -0.21
CA PRO A 157 7.59 -8.92 -1.29
C PRO A 157 6.57 -9.96 -0.78
N VAL A 158 5.51 -10.15 -1.57
CA VAL A 158 4.47 -11.15 -1.32
C VAL A 158 4.10 -11.89 -2.60
N GLU A 159 3.62 -13.11 -2.43
CA GLU A 159 2.91 -13.84 -3.48
C GLU A 159 1.58 -14.33 -2.91
N VAL A 160 0.48 -14.06 -3.62
CA VAL A 160 -0.83 -14.59 -3.25
C VAL A 160 -1.35 -15.55 -4.29
N VAL A 161 -2.04 -16.60 -3.84
CA VAL A 161 -2.60 -17.65 -4.69
C VAL A 161 -4.08 -17.81 -4.40
N TYR A 162 -4.89 -17.69 -5.45
CA TYR A 162 -6.31 -17.99 -5.45
C TYR A 162 -6.52 -19.26 -6.24
N TRP A 163 -7.26 -20.21 -5.67
CA TRP A 163 -7.77 -21.37 -6.40
C TRP A 163 -9.28 -21.27 -6.49
N ASN A 164 -9.80 -21.18 -7.70
CA ASN A 164 -11.24 -21.28 -7.94
C ASN A 164 -11.53 -22.62 -8.63
N ALA A 165 -12.10 -23.55 -7.86
CA ALA A 165 -12.49 -24.86 -8.35
C ALA A 165 -13.64 -24.80 -9.38
N ASP A 166 -14.59 -23.86 -9.22
CA ASP A 166 -15.76 -23.73 -10.09
C ASP A 166 -15.40 -23.23 -11.49
N THR A 167 -14.32 -22.44 -11.62
CA THR A 167 -13.79 -22.00 -12.91
C THR A 167 -12.57 -22.79 -13.37
N GLY A 168 -12.12 -23.79 -12.62
CA GLY A 168 -10.89 -24.54 -12.91
C GLY A 168 -9.66 -23.64 -13.07
N SER A 169 -9.59 -22.50 -12.38
CA SER A 169 -8.56 -21.49 -12.59
C SER A 169 -7.77 -21.19 -11.32
N GLN A 170 -6.45 -21.06 -11.47
CA GLN A 170 -5.56 -20.53 -10.44
C GLN A 170 -5.10 -19.12 -10.80
N TRP A 171 -5.15 -18.20 -9.85
CA TRP A 171 -4.53 -16.88 -9.98
C TRP A 171 -3.36 -16.74 -9.01
N ARG A 172 -2.22 -16.30 -9.50
CA ARG A 172 -1.05 -15.95 -8.68
C ARG A 172 -0.73 -14.48 -8.87
N ILE A 173 -0.59 -13.72 -7.79
CA ILE A 173 -0.21 -12.31 -7.85
C ILE A 173 1.07 -12.13 -7.05
N LYS A 174 2.13 -11.69 -7.72
CA LYS A 174 3.42 -11.34 -7.13
C LYS A 174 3.52 -9.83 -7.05
N GLY A 175 4.01 -9.33 -5.92
CA GLY A 175 4.10 -7.89 -5.74
C GLY A 175 4.65 -7.49 -4.39
N ARG A 176 4.33 -6.26 -3.99
CA ARG A 176 4.73 -5.66 -2.70
C ARG A 176 3.49 -5.35 -1.88
N ALA A 177 3.53 -5.66 -0.59
CA ALA A 177 2.41 -5.39 0.32
C ALA A 177 2.69 -4.15 1.17
N TYR A 178 1.71 -3.26 1.25
CA TYR A 178 1.74 -2.04 2.06
C TYR A 178 0.66 -2.10 3.11
N VAL A 179 1.02 -1.75 4.33
CA VAL A 179 0.12 -1.75 5.49
C VAL A 179 -0.33 -0.32 5.75
N ILE A 180 -1.64 -0.13 5.93
CA ILE A 180 -2.28 1.13 6.24
C ILE A 180 -2.87 1.02 7.65
N ALA A 181 -2.55 2.02 8.47
CA ALA A 181 -2.97 2.17 9.85
C ALA A 181 -3.53 3.59 10.10
N ASP A 182 -3.98 3.86 11.32
CA ASP A 182 -4.60 5.13 11.71
C ASP A 182 -3.69 6.35 11.59
N ASP A 183 -2.37 6.17 11.44
CA ASP A 183 -1.40 7.25 11.24
C ASP A 183 -1.36 7.78 9.79
N ILE A 184 -2.13 7.20 8.85
CA ILE A 184 -2.05 7.51 7.42
C ILE A 184 -2.32 8.98 7.08
N GLU A 185 -3.08 9.68 7.92
CA GLU A 185 -3.35 11.12 7.83
C GLU A 185 -3.03 11.87 9.13
N ALA A 186 -2.06 11.38 9.91
CA ALA A 186 -1.55 12.08 11.08
C ALA A 186 -0.89 13.43 10.71
N SER A 187 -0.84 14.36 11.67
CA SER A 187 -0.29 15.71 11.46
C SER A 187 1.20 15.72 11.10
N GLU A 188 1.96 14.76 11.61
CA GLU A 188 3.36 14.54 11.28
C GLU A 188 3.49 13.22 10.51
N GLU A 189 3.82 13.30 9.21
CA GLU A 189 3.92 12.12 8.37
C GLU A 189 5.23 11.34 8.62
N SER A 190 5.09 10.09 9.05
CA SER A 190 6.21 9.16 9.14
C SER A 190 6.80 8.85 7.75
N SER A 191 8.03 8.32 7.71
CA SER A 191 8.60 7.80 6.46
C SER A 191 7.75 6.66 5.85
N GLY A 192 7.11 5.86 6.69
CA GLY A 192 6.19 4.80 6.29
C GLY A 192 4.95 5.35 5.58
N VAL A 193 4.29 6.37 6.16
CA VAL A 193 3.15 7.07 5.53
C VAL A 193 3.52 7.63 4.16
N ARG A 194 4.66 8.34 4.05
CA ARG A 194 5.15 8.88 2.78
C ARG A 194 5.38 7.79 1.74
N THR A 195 5.93 6.65 2.16
CA THR A 195 6.17 5.49 1.28
C THR A 195 4.85 4.91 0.78
N VAL A 196 3.88 4.69 1.68
CA VAL A 196 2.55 4.17 1.33
C VAL A 196 1.85 5.09 0.33
N LYS A 197 1.75 6.39 0.63
CA LYS A 197 1.09 7.36 -0.25
C LYS A 197 1.77 7.45 -1.61
N SER A 198 3.10 7.41 -1.65
CA SER A 198 3.86 7.43 -2.91
C SER A 198 3.64 6.18 -3.75
N GLU A 199 3.83 4.99 -3.18
CA GLU A 199 3.78 3.73 -3.93
C GLU A 199 2.36 3.35 -4.33
N LEU A 200 1.38 3.55 -3.44
CA LEU A 200 -0.03 3.32 -3.78
C LEU A 200 -0.57 4.42 -4.69
N GLY A 201 -0.16 5.68 -4.51
CA GLY A 201 -0.57 6.80 -5.36
C GLY A 201 -0.20 6.60 -6.84
N LYS A 202 0.97 6.01 -7.13
CA LYS A 202 1.37 5.62 -8.50
C LYS A 202 0.42 4.61 -9.16
N ARG A 203 -0.36 3.88 -8.35
CA ARG A 203 -1.29 2.82 -8.78
C ARG A 203 -2.75 3.24 -8.72
N MET A 204 -3.03 4.42 -8.17
CA MET A 204 -4.37 5.01 -8.12
C MET A 204 -4.61 5.81 -9.40
N ARG A 205 -5.49 5.29 -10.24
CA ARG A 205 -5.94 5.96 -11.46
C ARG A 205 -7.05 6.93 -11.14
N VAL A 206 -6.94 8.17 -11.59
CA VAL A 206 -8.01 9.16 -11.49
C VAL A 206 -9.13 8.77 -12.45
N VAL A 207 -10.36 8.60 -11.96
CA VAL A 207 -11.55 8.33 -12.79
C VAL A 207 -12.60 9.45 -12.70
N ASP A 208 -12.44 10.38 -11.76
CA ASP A 208 -13.22 11.62 -11.66
C ASP A 208 -12.26 12.81 -11.52
N GLU A 209 -11.90 13.41 -12.66
CA GLU A 209 -10.93 14.52 -12.70
C GLU A 209 -11.48 15.77 -12.00
N GLY A 210 -10.63 16.44 -11.21
CA GLY A 210 -10.99 17.63 -10.45
C GLY A 210 -11.44 17.36 -9.01
N LYS A 211 -11.74 16.11 -8.66
CA LYS A 211 -12.18 15.71 -7.31
C LYS A 211 -11.10 15.00 -6.48
N GLN A 212 -9.85 14.98 -6.94
CA GLN A 212 -8.73 14.32 -6.26
C GLN A 212 -8.58 14.74 -4.79
N GLY A 213 -8.87 16.01 -4.47
CA GLY A 213 -8.81 16.54 -3.11
C GLY A 213 -9.93 16.08 -2.18
N GLU A 214 -10.98 15.42 -2.69
CA GLU A 214 -12.10 14.90 -1.89
C GLU A 214 -11.83 13.50 -1.34
N PHE A 215 -10.80 12.81 -1.85
CA PHE A 215 -10.37 11.50 -1.37
C PHE A 215 -9.62 11.63 -0.04
N SER A 216 -10.04 10.85 0.96
CA SER A 216 -9.34 10.71 2.24
C SER A 216 -8.88 9.26 2.43
N TRP A 217 -7.61 9.11 2.79
CA TRP A 217 -7.03 7.81 3.14
C TRP A 217 -7.63 7.26 4.43
N GLN A 218 -7.87 8.12 5.43
CA GLN A 218 -8.50 7.72 6.68
C GLN A 218 -9.96 7.31 6.45
N ARG A 219 -10.68 7.99 5.56
CA ARG A 219 -12.04 7.60 5.19
C ARG A 219 -12.06 6.22 4.51
N GLU A 220 -11.08 5.93 3.64
CA GLU A 220 -10.96 4.62 3.01
C GLU A 220 -10.68 3.52 4.05
N LEU A 221 -9.72 3.75 4.95
CA LEU A 221 -9.39 2.85 6.05
C LEU A 221 -10.61 2.55 6.94
N ARG A 222 -11.33 3.61 7.34
CA ARG A 222 -12.56 3.51 8.14
C ARG A 222 -13.67 2.78 7.38
N GLY A 223 -13.78 3.00 6.07
CA GLY A 223 -14.68 2.27 5.18
C GLY A 223 -14.41 0.76 5.23
N PHE A 224 -13.15 0.34 5.11
CA PHE A 224 -12.77 -1.07 5.22
C PHE A 224 -13.09 -1.68 6.58
N PHE A 225 -12.90 -0.93 7.68
CA PHE A 225 -13.29 -1.37 9.02
C PHE A 225 -14.80 -1.56 9.15
N GLY A 226 -15.57 -0.54 8.72
CA GLY A 226 -17.03 -0.58 8.73
C GLY A 226 -17.62 -1.67 7.84
N ASN A 227 -16.90 -2.08 6.79
CA ASN A 227 -17.32 -3.17 5.89
C ASN A 227 -17.18 -4.57 6.52
N GLN A 228 -16.56 -4.70 7.69
CA GLN A 228 -16.45 -5.96 8.42
C GLN A 228 -17.74 -6.26 9.20
N SER A 229 -18.09 -7.54 9.36
CA SER A 229 -19.19 -7.93 10.26
C SER A 229 -18.84 -7.61 11.72
N PRO A 230 -19.83 -7.43 12.61
CA PRO A 230 -19.57 -7.12 14.02
C PRO A 230 -18.65 -8.12 14.74
N GLY A 231 -18.74 -9.41 14.38
CA GLY A 231 -17.85 -10.44 14.92
C GLY A 231 -16.41 -10.32 14.43
N ILE A 232 -16.21 -9.94 13.15
CA ILE A 232 -14.86 -9.69 12.63
C ILE A 232 -14.27 -8.42 13.24
N LYS A 233 -15.05 -7.33 13.37
CA LYS A 233 -14.62 -6.12 14.08
C LYS A 233 -14.22 -6.44 15.53
N GLY A 234 -15.00 -7.27 16.22
CA GLY A 234 -14.68 -7.72 17.58
C GLY A 234 -13.44 -8.61 17.68
N SER A 235 -13.04 -9.30 16.61
CA SER A 235 -11.85 -10.16 16.61
C SER A 235 -10.53 -9.39 16.81
N PHE A 236 -10.49 -8.10 16.47
CA PHE A 236 -9.35 -7.23 16.76
C PHE A 236 -9.16 -6.94 18.26
N LYS A 237 -10.14 -7.33 19.09
CA LYS A 237 -10.08 -7.25 20.56
C LYS A 237 -9.72 -8.60 21.19
N ASN A 238 -9.43 -9.63 20.39
CA ASN A 238 -9.00 -10.92 20.90
C ASN A 238 -7.62 -10.81 21.59
N PRO A 239 -7.28 -11.79 22.45
CA PRO A 239 -5.90 -11.98 22.93
C PRO A 239 -4.90 -12.03 21.76
N PRO A 240 -3.63 -11.64 21.99
CA PRO A 240 -2.64 -11.55 20.91
C PRO A 240 -2.53 -12.85 20.09
N PRO A 241 -2.67 -12.78 18.76
CA PRO A 241 -2.65 -13.95 17.90
C PRO A 241 -1.28 -14.65 17.95
N GLY A 242 -1.26 -15.97 18.03
CA GLY A 242 -0.03 -16.78 18.12
C GLY A 242 0.64 -16.81 19.50
N GLN A 243 0.16 -16.00 20.47
CA GLN A 243 0.67 -16.07 21.84
C GLN A 243 0.19 -17.35 22.55
N PRO A 244 1.06 -18.06 23.29
CA PRO A 244 0.66 -19.20 24.10
C PRO A 244 -0.43 -18.84 25.11
N THR A 245 -1.44 -19.70 25.27
CA THR A 245 -2.59 -19.48 26.16
C THR A 245 -2.22 -19.41 27.65
N SER A 246 -1.05 -19.91 28.02
CA SER A 246 -0.51 -19.82 29.39
C SER A 246 0.10 -18.44 29.71
N LYS A 247 0.38 -17.60 28.71
CA LYS A 247 0.97 -16.27 28.93
C LYS A 247 -0.12 -15.23 29.21
N PRO A 248 0.06 -14.36 30.21
CA PRO A 248 -0.87 -13.29 30.49
C PRO A 248 -0.95 -12.29 29.34
N TYR A 249 -2.10 -11.62 29.22
CA TYR A 249 -2.35 -10.54 28.27
C TYR A 249 -3.26 -9.49 28.93
N ASP A 250 -3.44 -8.34 28.29
CA ASP A 250 -4.31 -7.26 28.80
C ASP A 250 -5.76 -7.76 28.98
N GLN A 251 -6.30 -7.61 30.20
CA GLN A 251 -7.65 -8.05 30.55
C GLN A 251 -8.76 -7.33 29.77
N LYS A 252 -8.45 -6.23 29.08
CA LYS A 252 -9.37 -5.56 28.13
C LYS A 252 -9.60 -6.36 26.84
N LEU A 253 -8.77 -7.36 26.57
CA LEU A 253 -8.89 -8.24 25.41
C LEU A 253 -9.70 -9.49 25.78
N GLY A 254 -10.48 -10.01 24.84
CA GLY A 254 -11.34 -11.16 25.08
C GLY A 254 -11.93 -11.78 23.82
N LEU A 255 -12.04 -13.10 23.82
CA LEU A 255 -12.67 -13.87 22.74
C LEU A 255 -14.18 -13.62 22.69
N GLY A 256 -14.74 -13.73 21.48
CA GLY A 256 -16.20 -13.67 21.28
C GLY A 256 -16.80 -12.27 21.35
N SER A 257 -15.97 -11.24 21.47
CA SER A 257 -16.40 -9.83 21.42
C SER A 257 -17.06 -9.50 20.07
N LYS A 258 -18.02 -8.58 20.09
CA LYS A 258 -18.61 -7.95 18.89
C LYS A 258 -18.43 -6.44 18.96
N VAL A 259 -18.33 -5.80 17.81
CA VAL A 259 -18.28 -4.34 17.68
C VAL A 259 -19.26 -3.93 16.58
N ASP A 260 -20.38 -3.32 16.98
CA ASP A 260 -21.43 -2.91 16.05
C ASP A 260 -21.10 -1.56 15.38
N GLY A 261 -20.51 -0.63 16.13
CA GLY A 261 -20.16 0.72 15.64
C GLY A 261 -18.87 0.80 14.82
N LEU A 262 -18.48 2.04 14.54
CA LEU A 262 -17.25 2.41 13.84
C LEU A 262 -16.17 2.98 14.77
N ASP A 263 -16.42 3.10 16.08
CA ASP A 263 -15.57 3.87 17.00
C ASP A 263 -15.16 3.04 18.22
N ASP A 264 -14.61 1.83 17.99
CA ASP A 264 -13.99 1.03 19.05
C ASP A 264 -12.47 1.21 19.02
N GLU A 265 -11.95 1.94 20.03
CA GLU A 265 -10.53 2.31 20.14
C GLU A 265 -9.60 1.09 20.13
N VAL A 266 -9.98 0.00 20.80
CA VAL A 266 -9.15 -1.20 20.90
C VAL A 266 -9.11 -1.94 19.56
N ALA A 267 -10.25 -2.04 18.88
CA ALA A 267 -10.32 -2.68 17.58
C ALA A 267 -9.50 -1.90 16.54
N HIS A 268 -9.63 -0.56 16.49
CA HIS A 268 -8.89 0.29 15.55
C HIS A 268 -7.39 0.23 15.77
N LYS A 269 -6.95 0.28 17.02
CA LYS A 269 -5.54 0.16 17.36
C LYS A 269 -4.88 -1.07 16.74
N ASN A 270 -5.62 -2.17 16.61
CA ASN A 270 -5.12 -3.41 16.04
C ASN A 270 -5.49 -3.62 14.56
N PHE A 271 -6.52 -2.95 14.04
CA PHE A 271 -7.00 -3.11 12.67
C PHE A 271 -6.03 -2.53 11.64
N ARG A 272 -5.71 -3.31 10.60
CA ARG A 272 -4.91 -2.86 9.46
C ARG A 272 -5.58 -3.25 8.15
N VAL A 273 -5.46 -2.37 7.16
CA VAL A 273 -5.70 -2.73 5.75
C VAL A 273 -4.34 -2.99 5.10
N VAL A 274 -4.24 -4.09 4.37
CA VAL A 274 -3.05 -4.41 3.57
C VAL A 274 -3.43 -4.34 2.10
N VAL A 275 -2.65 -3.56 1.35
CA VAL A 275 -2.81 -3.35 -0.09
C VAL A 275 -1.65 -4.02 -0.80
N ILE A 276 -1.93 -4.90 -1.75
CA ILE A 276 -0.91 -5.57 -2.56
C ILE A 276 -0.80 -4.80 -3.87
N VAL A 277 0.38 -4.26 -4.16
CA VAL A 277 0.73 -3.65 -5.45
C VAL A 277 1.26 -4.75 -6.37
N PRO A 278 0.52 -5.13 -7.42
CA PRO A 278 0.94 -6.21 -8.30
C PRO A 278 2.06 -5.79 -9.25
N ASP A 279 3.16 -6.54 -9.24
CA ASP A 279 4.25 -6.45 -10.21
C ASP A 279 4.04 -7.48 -11.34
N SER A 280 3.47 -8.65 -11.01
CA SER A 280 3.04 -9.66 -11.98
C SER A 280 1.80 -10.41 -11.51
N VAL A 281 0.91 -10.71 -12.44
CA VAL A 281 -0.27 -11.57 -12.24
C VAL A 281 -0.18 -12.74 -13.20
N GLU A 282 -0.54 -13.94 -12.76
CA GLU A 282 -0.53 -15.14 -13.59
C GLU A 282 -1.88 -15.86 -13.41
N GLN A 283 -2.59 -16.08 -14.51
CA GLN A 283 -3.73 -17.00 -14.56
C GLN A 283 -3.23 -18.34 -15.09
N THR A 284 -3.51 -19.44 -14.40
CA THR A 284 -3.43 -20.78 -14.99
C THR A 284 -4.85 -21.29 -15.15
N ASP A 285 -5.32 -21.39 -16.39
CA ASP A 285 -6.63 -21.91 -16.75
C ASP A 285 -6.52 -23.42 -17.05
N LEU A 286 -7.15 -24.22 -16.20
CA LEU A 286 -7.21 -25.68 -16.27
C LEU A 286 -8.66 -26.17 -16.51
N SER A 287 -9.57 -25.27 -16.91
CA SER A 287 -10.98 -25.59 -17.12
C SER A 287 -11.20 -26.63 -18.23
N ASP A 288 -10.34 -26.64 -19.25
CA ASP A 288 -10.29 -27.62 -20.32
C ASP A 288 -8.86 -28.21 -20.41
N PRO A 289 -8.63 -29.48 -20.01
CA PRO A 289 -7.32 -30.11 -20.05
C PRO A 289 -6.67 -30.14 -21.44
N GLU A 290 -7.45 -30.14 -22.53
CA GLU A 290 -6.92 -30.14 -23.90
C GLU A 290 -6.48 -28.74 -24.35
N LYS A 291 -7.04 -27.69 -23.73
CA LYS A 291 -6.77 -26.29 -24.06
C LYS A 291 -6.14 -25.50 -22.93
N ALA A 292 -5.67 -26.17 -21.87
CA ALA A 292 -5.11 -25.51 -20.70
C ALA A 292 -4.01 -24.52 -21.11
N ARG A 293 -4.06 -23.32 -20.55
CA ARG A 293 -3.10 -22.23 -20.82
C ARG A 293 -2.76 -21.48 -19.56
N ARG A 294 -1.58 -20.87 -19.57
CA ARG A 294 -1.14 -19.93 -18.56
C ARG A 294 -0.97 -18.56 -19.18
N TYR A 295 -1.55 -17.52 -18.58
CA TYR A 295 -1.41 -16.13 -19.01
C TYR A 295 -0.64 -15.36 -17.95
N ARG A 296 0.54 -14.85 -18.30
CA ARG A 296 1.34 -13.99 -17.43
C ARG A 296 1.17 -12.53 -17.84
N TYR A 297 0.75 -11.74 -16.88
CA TYR A 297 0.69 -10.29 -16.94
C TYR A 297 1.87 -9.73 -16.13
N THR A 298 2.67 -8.87 -16.75
CA THR A 298 3.80 -8.20 -16.07
C THR A 298 3.62 -6.70 -16.19
N PHE A 299 3.69 -6.01 -15.06
CA PHE A 299 3.63 -4.56 -15.03
C PHE A 299 4.97 -3.98 -15.50
N ASP A 300 4.89 -3.01 -16.39
CA ASP A 300 6.02 -2.28 -16.93
C ASP A 300 5.68 -0.79 -16.86
N GLU A 301 6.26 -0.09 -15.89
CA GLU A 301 6.00 1.33 -15.64
C GLU A 301 6.40 2.23 -16.82
N SER A 302 7.37 1.77 -17.62
CA SER A 302 7.86 2.46 -18.82
C SER A 302 6.89 2.33 -20.00
N ASN A 303 6.01 1.32 -19.97
CA ASN A 303 4.99 1.11 -20.96
C ASN A 303 3.68 1.77 -20.50
N LYS A 304 3.09 2.65 -21.33
CA LYS A 304 1.77 3.23 -21.05
C LYS A 304 0.63 2.54 -21.79
N ALA A 305 0.94 1.63 -22.72
CA ALA A 305 -0.09 0.82 -23.38
C ALA A 305 -0.69 -0.21 -22.42
N ASN A 306 -1.96 -0.58 -22.61
CA ASN A 306 -2.68 -1.58 -21.82
C ASN A 306 -2.59 -1.37 -20.29
N GLY A 307 -2.58 -0.11 -19.86
CA GLY A 307 -2.51 0.22 -18.44
C GLY A 307 -1.14 -0.07 -17.80
N GLY A 308 -0.10 -0.20 -18.63
CA GLY A 308 1.24 -0.61 -18.21
C GLY A 308 1.42 -2.10 -18.03
N TRP A 309 0.60 -2.93 -18.70
CA TRP A 309 0.69 -4.39 -18.60
C TRP A 309 1.08 -5.03 -19.93
N ARG A 310 2.11 -5.88 -19.89
CA ARG A 310 2.42 -6.85 -20.95
C ARG A 310 1.73 -8.17 -20.64
N THR A 311 1.18 -8.84 -21.66
CA THR A 311 0.58 -10.17 -21.53
C THR A 311 1.36 -11.19 -22.36
N GLU A 312 1.62 -12.36 -21.79
CA GLU A 312 2.29 -13.49 -22.43
C GLU A 312 1.45 -14.76 -22.22
N GLU A 313 1.15 -15.50 -23.29
CA GLU A 313 0.57 -16.84 -23.22
C GLU A 313 1.69 -17.87 -23.08
N LEU A 314 1.52 -18.81 -22.15
CA LEU A 314 2.48 -19.80 -21.72
C LEU A 314 1.81 -21.17 -21.62
N TRP A 315 2.60 -22.23 -21.68
CA TRP A 315 2.14 -23.57 -21.35
C TRP A 315 1.76 -23.67 -19.85
N PRO A 316 0.76 -24.51 -19.49
CA PRO A 316 0.27 -24.68 -18.13
C PRO A 316 1.33 -24.97 -17.06
#